data_AF-A0A7Z9LT76-F1
#
_entry.id   AF-A0A7Z9LT76-F1
#
_cell.length_a   1.000
_cell.length_b   1.000
_cell.length_c   1.000
_cell.angle_alpha   90.00
_cell.angle_beta   90.00
_cell.angle_gamma   90.00
#
_symmetry.space_group_name_H-M   'P 1'
#
loop_
_entity.id
_entity.type
_entity.pdbx_description
1 polymer ?
#
loop_
_entity_poly.entity_id
_entity_poly.type
_entity_poly.pdbx_seq_one_letter_code
_entity_poly.pdbx_strand_id
1 'polypeptide(L)'
;MSKDDQILLQIEERVPFAEGTEFGEVGSYERIKGWILFAVNPDAPELAGIVDLDKVPSDTQGQVEFSTDFCLLLPENPERGNRRLCFDYGNRANKRMLQFFNDAPASNDPLTLTDAGNGFLFRRGYTIAWAAWQGDVLPGDGRMLLDLPVAHNGDQPLTGLVRTEFIANQPGVKTLTLSGKVSTRSHRYSFA
;
A
#
# COMPACT_ATOMS: atom_id res chain seq x y z
N MET A 1 6.77 9.17 15.44
CA MET A 1 7.79 8.11 15.40
C MET A 1 8.66 8.34 16.59
N SER A 2 8.53 7.44 17.55
CA SER A 2 9.35 7.40 18.75
C SER A 2 10.81 7.20 18.33
N LYS A 3 11.75 7.57 19.20
CA LYS A 3 13.17 7.27 18.99
C LYS A 3 13.46 5.76 18.90
N ASP A 4 12.55 4.95 19.40
CA ASP A 4 12.71 3.50 19.50
C ASP A 4 12.03 2.73 18.36
N ASP A 5 11.24 3.40 17.51
CA ASP A 5 10.59 2.78 16.36
C ASP A 5 11.63 2.38 15.31
N GLN A 6 11.50 1.18 14.74
CA GLN A 6 12.39 0.67 13.71
C GLN A 6 11.68 0.60 12.36
N ILE A 7 12.41 0.99 11.31
CA ILE A 7 11.98 0.87 9.92
C ILE A 7 13.09 0.18 9.15
N LEU A 8 12.80 -0.99 8.58
CA LEU A 8 13.71 -1.68 7.67
C LEU A 8 13.13 -1.63 6.27
N LEU A 9 13.88 -1.03 5.34
CA LEU A 9 13.54 -1.04 3.92
C LEU A 9 14.26 -2.20 3.23
N GLN A 10 13.50 -3.18 2.72
CA GLN A 10 14.04 -4.24 1.89
C GLN A 10 13.74 -3.94 0.42
N ILE A 11 14.78 -3.67 -0.37
CA ILE A 11 14.66 -3.51 -1.82
C ILE A 11 14.80 -4.89 -2.46
N GLU A 12 13.79 -5.28 -3.24
CA GLU A 12 13.78 -6.52 -4.00
C GLU A 12 14.16 -6.30 -5.46
N GLU A 13 13.79 -5.14 -6.00
CA GLU A 13 14.01 -4.82 -7.39
C GLU A 13 14.32 -3.32 -7.56
N ARG A 14 15.32 -3.03 -8.38
CA ARG A 14 15.65 -1.69 -8.86
C ARG A 14 16.02 -1.77 -10.33
N VAL A 15 15.20 -1.19 -11.19
CA VAL A 15 15.34 -1.30 -12.66
C VAL A 15 15.02 0.03 -13.35
N PRO A 16 15.55 0.29 -14.55
CA PRO A 16 15.10 1.40 -15.37
C PRO A 16 13.59 1.31 -15.64
N PHE A 17 12.89 2.44 -15.55
CA PHE A 17 11.49 2.55 -15.90
C PHE A 17 11.35 2.99 -17.37
N ALA A 18 10.28 2.54 -18.04
CA ALA A 18 9.98 2.89 -19.42
C ALA A 18 11.17 2.69 -20.37
N GLU A 19 11.91 1.58 -20.18
CA GLU A 19 13.08 1.23 -20.98
C GLU A 19 14.17 2.34 -21.01
N GLY A 20 14.23 3.19 -19.99
CA GLY A 20 15.16 4.33 -19.91
C GLY A 20 14.72 5.56 -20.70
N THR A 21 13.46 5.62 -21.15
CA THR A 21 12.91 6.78 -21.85
C THR A 21 13.04 8.05 -21.01
N GLU A 22 13.51 9.13 -21.62
CA GLU A 22 13.63 10.44 -20.97
C GLU A 22 12.30 11.19 -20.95
N PHE A 23 11.98 11.83 -19.83
CA PHE A 23 10.80 12.66 -19.67
C PHE A 23 11.18 14.14 -19.60
N GLY A 24 11.41 14.74 -20.77
CA GLY A 24 11.80 16.15 -20.88
C GLY A 24 13.11 16.44 -20.15
N GLU A 25 13.22 17.61 -19.51
CA GLU A 25 14.45 18.04 -18.83
C GLU A 25 14.73 17.29 -17.52
N VAL A 26 13.82 16.45 -17.04
CA VAL A 26 14.02 15.65 -15.82
C VAL A 26 14.92 14.44 -16.11
N GLY A 27 14.83 13.88 -17.32
CA GLY A 27 15.56 12.68 -17.73
C GLY A 27 14.79 11.37 -17.50
N SER A 28 15.53 10.27 -17.48
CA SER A 28 15.03 8.92 -17.21
C SER A 28 14.61 8.74 -15.75
N TYR A 29 13.78 7.71 -15.53
CA TYR A 29 13.31 7.30 -14.22
C TYR A 29 13.70 5.85 -13.96
N GLU A 30 13.81 5.50 -12.69
CA GLU A 30 13.93 4.12 -12.24
C GLU A 30 12.72 3.71 -11.41
N ARG A 31 12.42 2.41 -11.41
CA ARG A 31 11.45 1.77 -10.52
C ARG A 31 12.18 1.03 -9.42
N ILE A 32 11.75 1.24 -8.18
CA ILE A 32 12.22 0.51 -7.01
C ILE A 32 11.01 -0.14 -6.32
N LYS A 33 11.09 -1.43 -6.02
CA LYS A 33 10.05 -2.16 -5.29
C LYS A 33 10.63 -3.05 -4.21
N GLY A 34 9.80 -3.34 -3.22
CA GLY A 34 10.06 -4.30 -2.17
C GLY A 34 9.06 -4.10 -1.03
N TRP A 35 9.51 -4.30 0.19
CA TRP A 35 8.67 -4.17 1.39
C TRP A 35 9.39 -3.41 2.50
N ILE A 36 8.60 -2.88 3.42
CA ILE A 36 9.06 -2.18 4.62
C ILE A 36 8.60 -2.99 5.83
N LEU A 37 9.52 -3.32 6.73
CA LEU A 37 9.19 -3.79 8.08
C LEU A 37 9.10 -2.58 9.01
N PHE A 38 8.07 -2.57 9.84
CA PHE A 38 7.95 -1.65 10.95
C PHE A 38 7.96 -2.45 12.24
N ALA A 39 8.63 -1.91 13.25
CA ALA A 39 8.46 -2.30 14.64
C ALA A 39 8.19 -1.01 15.43
N VAL A 40 7.04 -0.93 16.11
CA VAL A 40 6.57 0.30 16.76
C VAL A 40 6.25 0.06 18.23
N ASN A 41 6.50 1.06 19.08
CA ASN A 41 6.09 1.00 20.48
C ASN A 41 4.55 1.19 20.60
N PRO A 42 3.79 0.18 21.06
CA PRO A 42 2.33 0.29 21.19
C PRO A 42 1.88 1.37 22.20
N ASP A 43 2.74 1.69 23.18
CA ASP A 43 2.46 2.70 24.21
C ASP A 43 2.85 4.13 23.79
N ALA A 44 3.32 4.32 22.55
CA ALA A 44 3.69 5.63 22.05
C ALA A 44 2.48 6.59 22.03
N PRO A 45 2.57 7.81 22.60
CA PRO A 45 1.44 8.74 22.66
C PRO A 45 0.84 9.08 21.30
N GLU A 46 1.64 9.11 20.23
CA GLU A 46 1.15 9.33 18.86
C GLU A 46 0.30 8.18 18.30
N LEU A 47 0.42 6.97 18.86
CA LEU A 47 -0.31 5.77 18.43
C LEU A 47 -1.52 5.47 19.32
N ALA A 48 -1.75 6.25 20.39
CA ALA A 48 -2.86 6.06 21.33
C ALA A 48 -4.26 6.10 20.69
N GLY A 49 -4.38 6.62 19.47
CA GLY A 49 -5.62 6.60 18.70
C GLY A 49 -5.88 5.31 17.90
N ILE A 50 -4.91 4.39 17.85
CA ILE A 50 -5.04 3.11 17.14
C ILE A 50 -5.76 2.12 18.04
N VAL A 51 -6.92 1.66 17.57
CA VAL A 51 -7.78 0.73 18.30
C VAL A 51 -7.11 -0.64 18.41
N ASP A 52 -7.18 -1.22 19.61
CA ASP A 52 -6.69 -2.57 19.95
C ASP A 52 -5.18 -2.78 19.74
N LEU A 53 -4.38 -1.72 19.60
CA LEU A 53 -2.93 -1.83 19.46
C LEU A 53 -2.28 -2.48 20.70
N ASP A 54 -2.81 -2.19 21.88
CA ASP A 54 -2.42 -2.78 23.17
C ASP A 54 -2.71 -4.28 23.28
N LYS A 55 -3.49 -4.82 22.34
CA LYS A 55 -3.89 -6.23 22.29
C LYS A 55 -3.12 -7.02 21.24
N VAL A 56 -2.22 -6.37 20.51
CA VAL A 56 -1.40 -7.04 19.51
C VAL A 56 -0.19 -7.68 20.19
N PRO A 57 0.17 -8.94 19.85
CA PRO A 57 1.39 -9.55 20.35
C PRO A 57 2.62 -8.71 19.99
N SER A 58 3.45 -8.42 20.98
CA SER A 58 4.71 -7.71 20.80
C SER A 58 5.89 -8.67 20.65
N ASP A 59 6.96 -8.21 20.02
CA ASP A 59 8.24 -8.90 19.94
C ASP A 59 8.99 -8.91 21.29
N THR A 60 10.21 -9.45 21.30
CA THR A 60 11.07 -9.49 22.50
C THR A 60 11.51 -8.11 23.02
N GLN A 61 11.34 -7.05 22.22
CA GLN A 61 11.63 -5.67 22.58
C GLN A 61 10.36 -4.89 23.00
N GLY A 62 9.21 -5.55 23.03
CA GLY A 62 7.92 -4.92 23.34
C GLY A 62 7.34 -4.11 22.18
N GLN A 63 7.81 -4.33 20.95
CA GLN A 63 7.35 -3.64 19.75
C GLN A 63 6.33 -4.46 18.98
N VAL A 64 5.38 -3.79 18.32
CA VAL A 64 4.45 -4.41 17.39
C VAL A 64 5.05 -4.40 15.99
N GLU A 65 5.26 -5.59 15.43
CA GLU A 65 5.81 -5.76 14.07
C GLU A 65 4.70 -5.87 13.01
N PHE A 66 4.89 -5.19 11.88
CA PHE A 66 4.03 -5.31 10.69
C PHE A 66 4.79 -4.92 9.43
N SER A 67 4.31 -5.31 8.25
CA SER A 67 5.02 -5.02 6.99
C SER A 67 4.10 -4.53 5.87
N THR A 68 4.63 -3.69 4.98
CA THR A 68 3.90 -3.18 3.81
C THR A 68 4.75 -3.25 2.55
N ASP A 69 4.13 -3.63 1.43
CA ASP A 69 4.74 -3.49 0.11
C ASP A 69 4.86 -2.01 -0.26
N PHE A 70 5.94 -1.65 -0.96
CA PHE A 70 6.13 -0.33 -1.54
C PHE A 70 6.58 -0.39 -3.00
N CYS A 71 6.31 0.70 -3.73
CA CYS A 71 6.81 0.93 -5.08
C CYS A 71 7.16 2.41 -5.25
N LEU A 72 8.32 2.71 -5.82
CA LEU A 72 8.77 4.05 -6.15
C LEU A 72 9.04 4.17 -7.64
N LEU A 73 8.67 5.30 -8.23
CA LEU A 73 9.21 5.79 -9.48
C LEU A 73 9.88 7.14 -9.20
N LEU A 74 11.19 7.22 -9.39
CA LEU A 74 11.99 8.41 -9.10
C LEU A 74 12.93 8.74 -10.26
N PRO A 75 13.28 10.02 -10.46
CA PRO A 75 14.29 10.39 -11.46
C PRO A 75 15.62 9.67 -11.17
N GLU A 76 16.27 9.13 -12.19
CA GLU A 76 17.61 8.54 -12.04
C GLU A 76 18.65 9.57 -11.57
N ASN A 77 18.44 10.85 -11.92
CA ASN A 77 19.15 11.97 -11.34
C ASN A 77 18.22 12.78 -10.42
N PRO A 78 18.28 12.59 -9.10
CA PRO A 78 17.41 13.28 -8.14
C PRO A 78 17.49 14.81 -8.19
N GLU A 79 18.63 15.39 -8.60
CA GLU A 79 18.81 16.84 -8.70
C GLU A 79 18.02 17.46 -9.86
N ARG A 80 17.59 16.64 -10.84
CA ARG A 80 16.70 17.06 -11.94
C ARG A 80 15.22 16.91 -11.59
N GLY A 81 14.90 16.31 -10.44
CA GLY A 81 13.54 16.22 -9.92
C GLY A 81 13.05 17.55 -9.32
N ASN A 82 11.76 17.63 -9.03
CA ASN A 82 11.15 18.81 -8.41
C ASN A 82 11.16 18.77 -6.86
N ARG A 83 11.80 17.77 -6.27
CA ARG A 83 11.90 17.53 -4.82
C ARG A 83 10.54 17.39 -4.13
N ARG A 84 9.51 16.93 -4.85
CA ARG A 84 8.16 16.66 -4.31
C ARG A 84 7.79 15.20 -4.47
N LEU A 85 7.16 14.68 -3.43
CA LEU A 85 6.58 13.35 -3.40
C LEU A 85 5.10 13.42 -3.80
N CYS A 86 4.71 12.62 -4.78
CA CYS A 86 3.32 12.30 -5.06
C CYS A 86 3.06 10.89 -4.51
N PHE A 87 2.39 10.82 -3.37
CA PHE A 87 2.17 9.59 -2.62
C PHE A 87 0.73 9.10 -2.77
N ASP A 88 0.56 7.81 -3.06
CA ASP A 88 -0.73 7.14 -3.20
C ASP A 88 -0.75 5.87 -2.34
N TYR A 89 -1.69 5.79 -1.39
CA TYR A 89 -1.88 4.61 -0.53
C TYR A 89 -2.28 3.35 -1.32
N GLY A 90 -2.73 3.51 -2.57
CA GLY A 90 -3.25 2.44 -3.40
C GLY A 90 -4.76 2.26 -3.20
N ASN A 91 -5.51 2.36 -4.30
CA ASN A 91 -6.96 2.18 -4.28
C ASN A 91 -7.30 0.69 -4.17
N ARG A 92 -7.59 0.23 -2.95
CA ARG A 92 -7.80 -1.19 -2.64
C ARG A 92 -6.64 -2.04 -3.15
N ALA A 93 -5.44 -1.65 -2.75
CA ALA A 93 -4.14 -2.19 -3.17
C ALA A 93 -3.72 -1.96 -4.64
N ASN A 94 -4.51 -1.21 -5.42
CA ASN A 94 -4.17 -0.93 -6.81
C ASN A 94 -3.43 0.39 -7.00
N LYS A 95 -2.42 0.41 -7.87
CA LYS A 95 -1.63 1.62 -8.20
C LYS A 95 -2.34 2.45 -9.27
N ARG A 96 -3.14 3.44 -8.87
CA ARG A 96 -4.04 4.17 -9.81
C ARG A 96 -3.56 5.56 -10.19
N MET A 97 -2.50 6.05 -9.56
CA MET A 97 -1.96 7.38 -9.83
C MET A 97 -1.58 7.60 -11.30
N LEU A 98 -0.87 6.68 -11.95
CA LEU A 98 -0.52 6.85 -13.37
C LEU A 98 -1.75 6.82 -14.29
N GLN A 99 -2.74 5.99 -13.95
CA GLN A 99 -4.00 5.93 -14.69
C GLN A 99 -4.72 7.28 -14.69
N PHE A 100 -4.79 7.95 -13.54
CA PHE A 100 -5.58 9.19 -13.42
C PHE A 100 -4.82 10.46 -13.76
N PHE A 101 -3.51 10.52 -13.53
CA PHE A 101 -2.71 11.73 -13.73
C PHE A 101 -1.89 11.72 -15.01
N ASN A 102 -1.51 10.54 -15.51
CA ASN A 102 -0.77 10.40 -16.76
C ASN A 102 -1.63 9.79 -17.88
N ASP A 103 -2.93 9.56 -17.71
CA ASP A 103 -3.78 8.85 -18.69
C ASP A 103 -3.22 7.49 -19.12
N ALA A 104 -2.47 6.81 -18.24
CA ALA A 104 -1.92 5.50 -18.51
C ALA A 104 -3.00 4.41 -18.44
N PRO A 105 -2.80 3.24 -19.06
CA PRO A 105 -3.59 2.06 -18.74
C PRO A 105 -3.52 1.72 -17.25
N ALA A 106 -4.57 1.06 -16.75
CA ALA A 106 -4.56 0.50 -15.41
C ALA A 106 -3.47 -0.58 -15.28
N SER A 107 -2.57 -0.42 -14.31
CA SER A 107 -1.53 -1.41 -14.00
C SER A 107 -1.19 -1.39 -12.52
N ASN A 108 -0.98 -2.58 -11.95
CA ASN A 108 -0.44 -2.73 -10.60
C ASN A 108 1.07 -3.01 -10.61
N ASP A 109 1.67 -3.17 -11.79
CA ASP A 109 3.10 -3.36 -11.95
C ASP A 109 3.64 -2.53 -13.11
N PRO A 110 3.61 -1.18 -12.98
CA PRO A 110 4.03 -0.30 -14.06
C PRO A 110 5.53 -0.47 -14.32
N LEU A 111 5.93 -0.73 -15.57
CA LEU A 111 7.34 -0.89 -15.93
C LEU A 111 7.68 -0.29 -17.30
N THR A 112 6.75 -0.36 -18.24
CA THR A 112 6.98 -0.05 -19.65
C THR A 112 6.68 1.40 -19.99
N LEU A 113 7.08 1.86 -21.18
CA LEU A 113 6.68 3.18 -21.68
C LEU A 113 5.16 3.34 -21.77
N THR A 114 4.41 2.27 -22.04
CA THR A 114 2.95 2.29 -22.04
C THR A 114 2.39 2.64 -20.66
N ASP A 115 2.99 2.09 -19.59
CA ASP A 115 2.59 2.37 -18.21
C ASP A 115 2.89 3.82 -17.79
N ALA A 116 3.81 4.49 -18.49
CA ALA A 116 4.09 5.90 -18.25
C ALA A 116 2.95 6.82 -18.72
N GLY A 117 2.09 6.34 -19.62
CA GLY A 117 1.03 7.09 -20.26
C GLY A 117 1.56 8.32 -20.98
N ASN A 118 0.86 9.44 -20.83
CA ASN A 118 1.27 10.73 -21.34
C ASN A 118 2.50 11.30 -20.61
N GLY A 119 2.99 10.73 -19.50
CA GLY A 119 4.18 11.17 -18.76
C GLY A 119 4.10 12.51 -17.99
N PHE A 120 2.89 13.01 -17.71
CA PHE A 120 2.64 14.32 -17.09
C PHE A 120 3.41 14.55 -15.77
N LEU A 121 3.38 13.57 -14.87
CA LEU A 121 4.07 13.64 -13.58
C LEU A 121 5.60 13.55 -13.73
N PHE A 122 6.08 12.69 -14.64
CA PHE A 122 7.52 12.50 -14.87
C PHE A 122 8.19 13.75 -15.47
N ARG A 123 7.56 14.38 -16.47
CA ARG A 123 8.05 15.66 -17.04
C ARG A 123 8.08 16.82 -16.03
N ARG A 124 7.39 16.67 -14.90
CA ARG A 124 7.36 17.66 -13.82
C ARG A 124 8.30 17.32 -12.68
N GLY A 125 9.02 16.20 -12.75
CA GLY A 125 10.07 15.85 -11.80
C GLY A 125 9.56 15.26 -10.49
N TYR A 126 8.30 14.81 -10.42
CA TYR A 126 7.80 14.18 -9.20
C TYR A 126 8.49 12.85 -8.93
N THR A 127 8.79 12.59 -7.66
CA THR A 127 8.93 11.22 -7.17
C THR A 127 7.54 10.69 -6.88
N ILE A 128 7.22 9.54 -7.43
CA ILE A 128 5.94 8.86 -7.25
C ILE A 128 6.18 7.70 -6.29
N ALA A 129 5.33 7.59 -5.27
CA ALA A 129 5.43 6.52 -4.29
C ALA A 129 4.08 5.90 -3.98
N TRP A 130 4.12 4.60 -3.77
CA TRP A 130 3.02 3.82 -3.25
C TRP A 130 3.48 3.00 -2.05
N ALA A 131 2.60 2.86 -1.06
CA ALA A 131 2.72 1.87 0.00
C ALA A 131 1.34 1.31 0.35
N ALA A 132 1.22 0.01 0.62
CA ALA A 132 -0.06 -0.58 0.95
C ALA A 132 -0.59 -0.06 2.30
N TRP A 133 -1.92 0.08 2.39
CA TRP A 133 -2.59 0.58 3.61
C TRP A 133 -3.74 -0.33 4.08
N GLN A 134 -4.21 -1.23 3.24
CA GLN A 134 -5.42 -2.00 3.48
C GLN A 134 -5.06 -3.45 3.84
N GLY A 135 -5.29 -3.83 5.10
CA GLY A 135 -4.84 -5.12 5.66
C GLY A 135 -5.72 -6.33 5.38
N ASP A 136 -6.87 -6.17 4.71
CA ASP A 136 -7.76 -7.28 4.34
C ASP A 136 -7.67 -7.65 2.86
N VAL A 137 -6.77 -7.05 2.07
CA VAL A 137 -6.63 -7.40 0.65
C VAL A 137 -5.90 -8.74 0.49
N LEU A 138 -6.40 -9.60 -0.40
CA LEU A 138 -5.76 -10.87 -0.80
C LEU A 138 -4.72 -10.66 -1.91
N PRO A 139 -3.65 -11.48 -2.01
CA PRO A 139 -2.70 -11.43 -3.12
C PRO A 139 -3.35 -11.64 -4.50
N GLY A 140 -2.68 -11.15 -5.55
CA GLY A 140 -3.01 -11.40 -6.97
C GLY A 140 -3.06 -10.13 -7.80
N ASP A 141 -2.80 -10.24 -9.11
CA ASP A 141 -2.77 -9.10 -10.05
C ASP A 141 -1.81 -7.97 -9.62
N GLY A 142 -0.67 -8.31 -9.01
CA GLY A 142 0.36 -7.32 -8.58
C GLY A 142 -0.08 -6.34 -7.49
N ARG A 143 -1.21 -6.58 -6.82
CA ARG A 143 -1.72 -5.75 -5.71
C ARG A 143 -0.70 -5.67 -4.57
N MET A 144 -0.55 -4.48 -4.00
CA MET A 144 0.31 -4.25 -2.84
C MET A 144 -0.38 -4.70 -1.55
N LEU A 145 0.33 -5.42 -0.70
CA LEU A 145 -0.21 -6.00 0.51
C LEU A 145 0.35 -5.30 1.75
N LEU A 146 -0.50 -5.24 2.77
CA LEU A 146 -0.14 -4.86 4.13
C LEU A 146 -0.37 -6.10 4.99
N ASP A 147 0.70 -6.61 5.60
CA ASP A 147 0.62 -7.71 6.56
C ASP A 147 0.55 -7.14 7.98
N LEU A 148 -0.59 -7.36 8.62
CA LEU A 148 -0.88 -6.87 9.97
C LEU A 148 -0.98 -8.06 10.94
N PRO A 149 -0.45 -7.89 12.16
CA PRO A 149 -0.67 -8.87 13.21
C PRO A 149 -2.16 -8.87 13.64
N VAL A 150 -2.57 -9.99 14.21
CA VAL A 150 -3.93 -10.15 14.75
C VAL A 150 -3.93 -9.67 16.20
N ALA A 151 -4.92 -8.88 16.59
CA ALA A 151 -5.14 -8.52 17.99
C ALA A 151 -5.77 -9.69 18.77
N HIS A 152 -5.44 -9.82 20.06
CA HIS A 152 -5.81 -10.95 20.90
C HIS A 152 -6.55 -10.52 22.17
N ASN A 153 -7.38 -11.42 22.71
CA ASN A 153 -7.93 -11.33 24.05
C ASN A 153 -7.47 -12.56 24.85
N GLY A 154 -6.39 -12.39 25.62
CA GLY A 154 -5.64 -13.52 26.17
C GLY A 154 -5.02 -14.36 25.05
N ASP A 155 -5.18 -15.68 25.09
CA ASP A 155 -4.59 -16.58 24.09
C ASP A 155 -5.41 -16.69 22.80
N GLN A 156 -6.57 -16.03 22.71
CA GLN A 156 -7.48 -16.16 21.57
C GLN A 156 -7.46 -14.91 20.68
N PRO A 157 -7.54 -15.06 19.35
CA PRO A 157 -7.78 -13.94 18.46
C PRO A 157 -9.02 -13.15 18.87
N LEU A 158 -8.90 -11.82 18.88
CA LEU A 158 -10.00 -10.93 19.20
C LEU A 158 -11.12 -11.11 18.17
N THR A 159 -12.34 -11.30 18.65
CA THR A 159 -13.54 -11.42 17.82
C THR A 159 -14.59 -10.44 18.31
N GLY A 160 -15.51 -10.06 17.42
CA GLY A 160 -16.56 -9.12 17.75
C GLY A 160 -17.59 -9.01 16.65
N LEU A 161 -18.69 -8.31 16.95
CA LEU A 161 -19.71 -8.01 15.97
C LEU A 161 -19.17 -7.02 14.94
N VAL A 162 -19.18 -7.41 13.66
CA VAL A 162 -18.81 -6.53 12.55
C VAL A 162 -20.06 -6.12 11.78
N ARG A 163 -20.20 -4.83 11.51
CA ARG A 163 -21.22 -4.30 10.60
C ARG A 163 -20.55 -3.97 9.27
N THR A 164 -21.08 -4.52 8.18
CA THR A 164 -20.68 -4.17 6.82
C THR A 164 -21.87 -3.54 6.09
N GLU A 165 -21.59 -2.51 5.30
CA GLU A 165 -22.58 -1.89 4.42
C GLU A 165 -22.42 -2.44 3.00
N PHE A 166 -23.55 -2.71 2.35
CA PHE A 166 -23.58 -3.22 0.99
C PHE A 166 -23.93 -2.10 0.02
N ILE A 167 -23.04 -1.85 -0.95
CA ILE A 167 -23.27 -0.89 -2.02
C ILE A 167 -23.39 -1.67 -3.33
N ALA A 168 -24.58 -1.63 -3.94
CA ALA A 168 -24.81 -2.22 -5.26
C ALA A 168 -24.12 -1.38 -6.34
N ASN A 169 -23.21 -1.98 -7.09
CA ASN A 169 -22.45 -1.29 -8.15
C ASN A 169 -23.22 -1.21 -9.48
N GLN A 170 -24.42 -1.81 -9.56
CA GLN A 170 -25.24 -1.85 -10.76
C GLN A 170 -26.73 -1.74 -10.41
N PRO A 171 -27.54 -1.03 -11.22
CA PRO A 171 -28.99 -1.00 -11.05
C PRO A 171 -29.61 -2.40 -11.05
N GLY A 172 -30.57 -2.63 -10.17
CA GLY A 172 -31.31 -3.90 -10.09
C GLY A 172 -30.66 -5.00 -9.25
N VAL A 173 -29.40 -4.83 -8.81
CA VAL A 173 -28.75 -5.77 -7.88
C VAL A 173 -29.26 -5.53 -6.46
N LYS A 174 -29.99 -6.52 -5.92
CA LYS A 174 -30.57 -6.48 -4.56
C LYS A 174 -29.93 -7.45 -3.57
N THR A 175 -29.02 -8.31 -4.04
CA THR A 175 -28.32 -9.32 -3.24
C THR A 175 -26.84 -9.33 -3.62
N LEU A 176 -25.97 -9.59 -2.65
CA LEU A 176 -24.53 -9.76 -2.82
C LEU A 176 -24.07 -10.95 -1.97
N THR A 177 -22.96 -11.58 -2.36
CA THR A 177 -22.38 -12.65 -1.55
C THR A 177 -21.84 -12.08 -0.22
N LEU A 178 -22.06 -12.81 0.88
CA LEU A 178 -21.52 -12.46 2.21
C LEU A 178 -19.99 -12.36 2.22
N SER A 179 -19.33 -13.03 1.26
CA SER A 179 -17.88 -12.96 1.08
C SER A 179 -17.37 -11.59 0.62
N GLY A 180 -18.26 -10.66 0.23
CA GLY A 180 -17.87 -9.33 -0.23
C GLY A 180 -17.20 -9.37 -1.61
N LYS A 181 -16.01 -8.79 -1.73
CA LYS A 181 -15.21 -8.81 -2.98
C LYS A 181 -14.25 -9.99 -2.98
N VAL A 182 -14.03 -10.60 -4.14
CA VAL A 182 -13.05 -11.69 -4.35
C VAL A 182 -11.63 -11.25 -3.97
N SER A 183 -11.35 -9.95 -4.03
CA SER A 183 -10.05 -9.37 -3.71
C SER A 183 -9.79 -9.13 -2.22
N THR A 184 -10.76 -9.32 -1.33
CA THR A 184 -10.65 -9.00 0.11
C THR A 184 -11.04 -10.19 0.97
N ARG A 185 -10.36 -10.38 2.10
CA ARG A 185 -10.71 -11.36 3.13
C ARG A 185 -12.14 -11.08 3.61
N SER A 186 -12.95 -12.13 3.68
CA SER A 186 -14.24 -12.04 4.35
C SER A 186 -14.04 -12.17 5.85
N HIS A 187 -14.76 -11.39 6.65
CA HIS A 187 -14.81 -11.63 8.09
C HIS A 187 -15.41 -13.01 8.35
N ARG A 188 -14.82 -13.78 9.28
CA ARG A 188 -15.41 -15.05 9.70
C ARG A 188 -16.66 -14.75 10.50
N TYR A 189 -17.82 -15.12 9.97
CA TYR A 189 -19.11 -14.98 10.66
C TYR A 189 -19.44 -16.27 11.41
N SER A 190 -19.85 -16.15 12.67
CA SER A 190 -20.54 -17.21 13.41
C SER A 190 -22.03 -16.87 13.39
N PHE A 191 -22.87 -17.77 12.88
CA PHE A 191 -24.31 -17.63 13.08
C PHE A 191 -24.63 -18.09 14.50
N ALA A 192 -25.22 -17.20 15.30
CA ALA A 192 -25.80 -17.54 16.60
C ALA A 192 -27.21 -18.11 16.41
#